data_AF-T1AFW8-F1
#
_entry.id   AF-T1AFW8-F1
#
_cell.length_a   1.000
_cell.length_b   1.000
_cell.length_c   1.000
_cell.angle_alpha   90.00
_cell.angle_beta   90.00
_cell.angle_gamma   90.00
#
_symmetry.space_group_name_H-M   'P 1'
#
loop_
_entity.id
_entity.type
_entity.pdbx_description
1 polymer ?
#
loop_
_entity_poly.entity_id
_entity_poly.type
_entity_poly.pdbx_seq_one_letter_code
_entity_poly.pdbx_strand_id
1 'polypeptide(L)'
;DTVRVVVLAGAGDKAFVAGADIAEMADLSPAQAQAFSQQGQSLMRSIETLGKPMLARIQGYALGGGLELAMACHLRIASTRAKLGQPEVGLGLIPGFGGTQRLARLCGRGVALELCLLGAPIDAQRAQQLGLLTRVVAPEALDAEVDAVATQLAAAAPQAMRHILASVIEGSECALDQALAFETQAFALCFASSDMREG
;
A
#
# COMPACT_ATOMS: atom_id res chain seq x y z
N ASP A 1 -20.10 13.03 -4.08
CA ASP A 1 -19.34 12.00 -3.34
C ASP A 1 -18.60 12.67 -2.19
N THR A 2 -18.87 12.27 -0.95
CA THR A 2 -18.43 12.97 0.29
C THR A 2 -17.14 12.40 0.88
N VAL A 3 -16.74 11.18 0.53
CA VAL A 3 -15.52 10.55 1.05
C VAL A 3 -14.30 11.06 0.27
N ARG A 4 -13.35 11.67 0.97
CA ARG A 4 -12.10 12.23 0.40
C ARG A 4 -10.89 11.33 0.58
N VAL A 5 -10.78 10.65 1.71
CA VAL A 5 -9.63 9.83 2.11
C VAL A 5 -10.16 8.58 2.78
N VAL A 6 -9.47 7.45 2.63
CA VAL A 6 -9.79 6.19 3.30
C VAL A 6 -8.61 5.75 4.15
N VAL A 7 -8.88 5.39 5.40
CA VAL A 7 -7.90 4.80 6.32
C VAL A 7 -8.27 3.33 6.52
N LEU A 8 -7.34 2.43 6.23
CA LEU A 8 -7.43 1.02 6.56
C LEU A 8 -6.68 0.75 7.86
N ALA A 9 -7.33 0.05 8.79
CA ALA A 9 -6.78 -0.31 10.08
C ALA A 9 -7.21 -1.73 10.47
N GLY A 10 -6.32 -2.45 11.16
CA GLY A 10 -6.66 -3.71 11.81
C GLY A 10 -7.39 -3.46 13.13
N ALA A 11 -8.33 -4.33 13.49
CA ALA A 11 -8.98 -4.27 14.79
C ALA A 11 -8.03 -4.73 15.92
N GLY A 12 -8.16 -4.12 17.10
CA GLY A 12 -7.31 -4.40 18.26
C GLY A 12 -5.87 -3.86 18.13
N ASP A 13 -4.98 -4.32 19.01
CA ASP A 13 -3.68 -3.66 19.21
C ASP A 13 -2.47 -4.46 18.69
N LYS A 14 -2.68 -5.70 18.22
CA LYS A 14 -1.59 -6.63 17.92
C LYS A 14 -1.16 -6.64 16.47
N ALA A 15 -2.11 -6.54 15.54
CA ALA A 15 -1.85 -6.71 14.12
C ALA A 15 -2.68 -5.74 13.30
N PHE A 16 -2.06 -5.21 12.25
CA PHE A 16 -2.80 -4.65 11.13
C PHE A 16 -3.53 -5.80 10.41
N VAL A 17 -2.76 -6.73 9.85
CA VAL A 17 -3.22 -8.01 9.30
C VAL A 17 -2.07 -9.00 9.39
N ALA A 18 -2.33 -10.19 9.94
CA ALA A 18 -1.30 -11.21 10.19
C ALA A 18 -1.03 -12.16 9.01
N GLY A 19 -1.84 -12.07 7.94
CA GLY A 19 -1.74 -12.92 6.76
C GLY A 19 -3.11 -13.45 6.33
N ALA A 20 -3.13 -14.28 5.30
CA ALA A 20 -4.31 -15.06 4.92
C ALA A 20 -4.51 -16.24 5.90
N ASP A 21 -5.74 -16.72 6.01
CA ASP A 21 -6.03 -17.91 6.82
C ASP A 21 -5.52 -19.16 6.10
N ILE A 22 -4.51 -19.79 6.69
CA ILE A 22 -3.88 -21.00 6.12
C ILE A 22 -4.85 -22.19 6.13
N ALA A 23 -5.78 -22.25 7.09
CA ALA A 23 -6.77 -23.32 7.13
C ALA A 23 -7.73 -23.25 5.94
N GLU A 24 -8.08 -22.04 5.50
CA GLU A 24 -8.91 -21.83 4.29
C GLU A 24 -8.16 -22.18 2.99
N MET A 25 -6.82 -22.15 3.02
CA MET A 25 -5.97 -22.41 1.86
C MET A 25 -5.52 -23.87 1.74
N ALA A 26 -5.58 -24.66 2.82
CA ALA A 26 -4.96 -25.98 2.92
C ALA A 26 -5.45 -26.98 1.87
N ASP A 27 -6.72 -26.90 1.49
CA ASP A 27 -7.38 -27.85 0.60
C ASP A 27 -7.56 -27.34 -0.84
N LEU A 28 -6.98 -26.17 -1.17
CA LEU A 28 -7.11 -25.60 -2.51
C LEU A 28 -6.31 -26.43 -3.53
N SER A 29 -6.97 -26.87 -4.60
CA SER A 29 -6.27 -27.34 -5.79
C SER A 29 -5.45 -26.22 -6.45
N PRO A 30 -4.45 -26.53 -7.30
CA PRO A 30 -3.67 -25.50 -8.00
C PRO A 30 -4.52 -24.49 -8.77
N ALA A 31 -5.61 -24.93 -9.42
CA ALA A 31 -6.51 -24.04 -10.14
C ALA A 31 -7.28 -23.09 -9.20
N GLN A 32 -7.72 -23.59 -8.04
CA GLN A 32 -8.39 -22.76 -7.03
C GLN A 32 -7.41 -21.79 -6.37
N ALA A 33 -6.17 -22.22 -6.09
CA ALA A 33 -5.12 -21.35 -5.56
C ALA A 33 -4.76 -20.23 -6.55
N GLN A 34 -4.72 -20.53 -7.85
CA GLN A 34 -4.54 -19.52 -8.89
C GLN A 34 -5.69 -18.49 -8.88
N ALA A 35 -6.95 -18.95 -8.85
CA ALA A 35 -8.10 -18.06 -8.79
C ALA A 35 -8.11 -17.18 -7.52
N PHE A 36 -7.75 -17.77 -6.38
CA PHE A 36 -7.61 -17.07 -5.11
C PHE A 36 -6.53 -15.97 -5.17
N SER A 37 -5.35 -16.29 -5.73
CA SER A 37 -4.28 -15.31 -5.96
C SER A 37 -4.72 -14.17 -6.89
N GLN A 38 -5.41 -14.48 -7.99
CA GLN A 38 -5.94 -13.47 -8.92
C GLN A 38 -6.97 -12.55 -8.25
N GLN A 39 -7.86 -13.10 -7.43
CA GLN A 39 -8.83 -12.31 -6.67
C GLN A 39 -8.14 -11.38 -5.68
N GLY A 40 -7.15 -11.88 -4.94
CA GLY A 40 -6.34 -11.07 -4.02
C GLY A 40 -5.60 -9.95 -4.74
N GLN A 41 -4.96 -10.24 -5.89
CA GLN A 41 -4.30 -9.23 -6.71
C GLN A 41 -5.27 -8.18 -7.24
N SER A 42 -6.47 -8.58 -7.67
CA SER A 42 -7.52 -7.67 -8.13
C SER A 42 -7.99 -6.75 -7.00
N LEU A 43 -8.13 -7.26 -5.78
CA LEU A 43 -8.45 -6.45 -4.60
C LEU A 43 -7.34 -5.43 -4.31
N MET A 44 -6.07 -5.86 -4.31
CA MET A 44 -4.95 -4.94 -4.08
C MET A 44 -4.89 -3.86 -5.16
N ARG A 45 -5.13 -4.22 -6.43
CA ARG A 45 -5.13 -3.25 -7.52
C ARG A 45 -6.30 -2.26 -7.41
N SER A 46 -7.48 -2.69 -6.98
CA SER A 46 -8.63 -1.78 -6.82
C SER A 46 -8.41 -0.74 -5.72
N ILE A 47 -7.66 -1.10 -4.66
CA ILE A 47 -7.21 -0.16 -3.61
C ILE A 47 -6.24 0.86 -4.21
N GLU A 48 -5.23 0.38 -4.93
CA GLU A 48 -4.17 1.17 -5.54
C GLU A 48 -4.69 2.13 -6.62
N THR A 49 -5.74 1.76 -7.36
CA THR A 49 -6.33 2.60 -8.41
C THR A 49 -7.67 3.23 -8.02
N LEU A 50 -7.99 3.33 -6.72
CA LEU A 50 -9.28 3.86 -6.25
C LEU A 50 -9.51 5.33 -6.65
N GLY A 51 -8.44 6.06 -6.95
CA GLY A 51 -8.50 7.49 -7.28
C GLY A 51 -8.80 8.40 -6.08
N LYS A 52 -8.61 7.88 -4.86
CA LYS A 52 -8.66 8.59 -3.58
C LYS A 52 -7.46 8.16 -2.72
N PRO A 53 -6.89 9.04 -1.89
CA PRO A 53 -5.83 8.65 -0.96
C PRO A 53 -6.26 7.50 -0.03
N MET A 54 -5.35 6.53 0.14
CA MET A 54 -5.53 5.30 0.92
C MET A 54 -4.38 5.24 1.92
N LEU A 55 -4.67 5.24 3.21
CA LEU A 55 -3.67 5.16 4.27
C LEU A 55 -3.78 3.82 4.98
N ALA A 56 -2.66 3.13 5.16
CA ALA A 56 -2.56 2.01 6.09
C ALA A 56 -2.10 2.53 7.46
N ARG A 57 -2.93 2.35 8.48
CA ARG A 57 -2.59 2.55 9.89
C ARG A 57 -2.08 1.23 10.47
N ILE A 58 -0.78 1.15 10.77
CA ILE A 58 -0.11 -0.11 11.15
C ILE A 58 0.35 -0.04 12.60
N GLN A 59 -0.45 -0.57 13.52
CA GLN A 59 -0.17 -0.58 14.96
C GLN A 59 0.76 -1.71 15.41
N GLY A 60 0.88 -2.78 14.61
CA GLY A 60 1.61 -4.00 14.97
C GLY A 60 2.02 -4.83 13.74
N TYR A 61 1.77 -6.13 13.77
CA TYR A 61 2.14 -7.04 12.69
C TYR A 61 1.42 -6.70 11.36
N ALA A 62 2.20 -6.60 10.28
CA ALA A 62 1.73 -6.60 8.89
C ALA A 62 2.55 -7.65 8.12
N LEU A 63 2.01 -8.87 8.03
CA LEU A 63 2.75 -10.03 7.52
C LEU A 63 2.03 -10.67 6.34
N GLY A 64 2.80 -11.15 5.38
CA GLY A 64 2.30 -11.83 4.18
C GLY A 64 1.25 -11.00 3.44
N GLY A 65 0.08 -11.58 3.20
CA GLY A 65 -1.11 -10.88 2.67
C GLY A 65 -1.46 -9.55 3.37
N GLY A 66 -1.14 -9.42 4.66
CA GLY A 66 -1.30 -8.16 5.39
C GLY A 66 -0.32 -7.07 4.99
N LEU A 67 0.94 -7.44 4.71
CA LEU A 67 1.90 -6.51 4.11
C LEU A 67 1.53 -6.19 2.66
N GLU A 68 1.04 -7.17 1.91
CA GLU A 68 0.56 -6.97 0.53
C GLU A 68 -0.58 -5.94 0.48
N LEU A 69 -1.53 -6.02 1.43
CA LEU A 69 -2.59 -5.03 1.61
C LEU A 69 -2.05 -3.64 1.98
N ALA A 70 -1.10 -3.59 2.93
CA ALA A 70 -0.49 -2.32 3.33
C ALA A 70 0.25 -1.65 2.16
N MET A 71 0.97 -2.41 1.33
CA MET A 71 1.69 -1.91 0.16
C MET A 71 0.76 -1.45 -0.97
N ALA A 72 -0.47 -1.96 -1.04
CA ALA A 72 -1.48 -1.47 -1.97
C ALA A 72 -2.02 -0.07 -1.60
N CYS A 73 -1.90 0.32 -0.32
CA CYS A 73 -2.24 1.68 0.11
C CYS A 73 -1.21 2.69 -0.38
N HIS A 74 -1.62 3.94 -0.59
CA HIS A 74 -0.74 5.01 -1.05
C HIS A 74 0.29 5.42 0.01
N LEU A 75 -0.14 5.54 1.27
CA LEU A 75 0.70 5.89 2.41
C LEU A 75 0.60 4.83 3.51
N ARG A 76 1.70 4.63 4.25
CA ARG A 76 1.83 3.63 5.31
C ARG A 76 2.42 4.28 6.54
N ILE A 77 1.61 4.45 7.59
CA ILE A 77 2.01 5.07 8.86
C ILE A 77 1.99 3.98 9.91
N ALA A 78 3.14 3.76 10.56
CA ALA A 78 3.27 2.68 11.52
C ALA A 78 3.70 3.16 12.91
N SER A 79 3.28 2.38 13.91
CA SER A 79 3.85 2.41 15.25
C SER A 79 5.28 1.84 15.24
N THR A 80 6.14 2.32 16.13
CA THR A 80 7.47 1.71 16.37
C THR A 80 7.40 0.24 16.80
N ARG A 81 6.24 -0.25 17.25
CA ARG A 81 6.01 -1.69 17.56
C ARG A 81 5.80 -2.56 16.33
N ALA A 82 5.60 -1.98 15.15
CA ALA A 82 5.25 -2.74 13.96
C ALA A 82 6.37 -3.68 13.51
N LYS A 83 5.96 -4.83 12.99
CA LYS A 83 6.82 -5.84 12.37
C LYS A 83 6.25 -6.19 11.01
N LEU A 84 7.08 -6.12 9.97
CA LEU A 84 6.67 -6.22 8.57
C LEU A 84 7.48 -7.28 7.85
N GLY A 85 6.85 -8.12 7.02
CA GLY A 85 7.58 -9.13 6.26
C GLY A 85 6.71 -10.01 5.36
N GLN A 86 7.38 -10.84 4.56
CA GLN A 86 6.78 -11.82 3.64
C GLN A 86 7.21 -13.24 4.05
N PRO A 87 6.58 -13.85 5.07
CA PRO A 87 7.01 -15.14 5.64
C PRO A 87 6.58 -16.37 4.81
N GLU A 88 5.93 -16.20 3.66
CA GLU A 88 5.31 -17.25 2.84
C GLU A 88 6.27 -18.39 2.48
N VAL A 89 7.57 -18.10 2.33
CA VAL A 89 8.59 -19.13 2.05
C VAL A 89 8.65 -20.21 3.13
N GLY A 90 8.37 -19.85 4.39
CA GLY A 90 8.30 -20.80 5.50
C GLY A 90 7.14 -21.81 5.39
N LEU A 91 6.15 -21.51 4.54
CA LEU A 91 5.03 -22.38 4.22
C LEU A 91 5.21 -23.10 2.87
N GLY A 92 6.37 -22.91 2.21
CA GLY A 92 6.59 -23.40 0.84
C GLY A 92 5.81 -22.62 -0.22
N LEU A 93 5.40 -21.39 0.08
CA LEU A 93 4.63 -20.53 -0.81
C LEU A 93 5.44 -19.28 -1.21
N ILE A 94 4.90 -18.52 -2.17
CA ILE A 94 5.36 -17.16 -2.50
C ILE A 94 4.30 -16.13 -2.10
N PRO A 95 4.67 -14.85 -1.90
CA PRO A 95 3.68 -13.78 -1.75
C PRO A 95 2.76 -13.71 -2.97
N GLY A 96 1.48 -14.01 -2.75
CA GLY A 96 0.52 -14.32 -3.82
C GLY A 96 -0.39 -13.16 -4.22
N PHE A 97 -0.49 -12.11 -3.42
CA PHE A 97 -1.35 -10.93 -3.69
C PHE A 97 -0.56 -9.72 -4.22
N GLY A 98 0.65 -9.96 -4.72
CA GLY A 98 1.50 -8.98 -5.41
C GLY A 98 2.71 -8.51 -4.60
N GLY A 99 3.02 -9.16 -3.48
CA GLY A 99 4.10 -8.78 -2.57
C GLY A 99 5.47 -8.78 -3.22
N THR A 100 5.76 -9.76 -4.06
CA THR A 100 7.02 -9.84 -4.83
C THR A 100 7.20 -8.63 -5.75
N GLN A 101 6.11 -8.11 -6.32
CA GLN A 101 6.12 -7.03 -7.29
C GLN A 101 6.15 -5.66 -6.63
N ARG A 102 5.33 -5.45 -5.59
CA ARG A 102 5.24 -4.18 -4.86
C ARG A 102 6.48 -3.92 -4.03
N LEU A 103 7.05 -4.92 -3.35
CA LEU A 103 8.31 -4.74 -2.62
C LEU A 103 9.44 -4.31 -3.55
N ALA A 104 9.55 -4.94 -4.73
CA ALA A 104 10.60 -4.61 -5.69
C ALA A 104 10.47 -3.16 -6.20
N ARG A 105 9.25 -2.67 -6.42
CA ARG A 105 8.97 -1.28 -6.83
C ARG A 105 9.19 -0.27 -5.69
N LEU A 106 8.79 -0.61 -4.47
CA LEU A 106 8.87 0.30 -3.32
C LEU A 106 10.29 0.39 -2.73
N CYS A 107 10.98 -0.74 -2.60
CA CYS A 107 12.22 -0.86 -1.83
C CYS A 107 13.42 -1.32 -2.67
N GLY A 108 13.21 -1.62 -3.96
CA GLY A 108 14.22 -2.18 -4.83
C GLY A 108 14.37 -3.71 -4.73
N ARG A 109 15.01 -4.28 -5.76
CA ARG A 109 15.12 -5.74 -5.93
C ARG A 109 15.84 -6.45 -4.79
N GLY A 110 16.91 -5.86 -4.25
CA GLY A 110 17.71 -6.49 -3.19
C GLY A 110 16.89 -6.74 -1.92
N VAL A 111 16.15 -5.71 -1.49
CA VAL A 111 15.26 -5.76 -0.32
C VAL A 111 14.11 -6.74 -0.54
N ALA A 112 13.51 -6.73 -1.73
CA ALA A 112 12.44 -7.67 -2.06
C ALA A 112 12.91 -9.13 -1.96
N LEU A 113 14.10 -9.44 -2.47
CA LEU A 113 14.70 -10.77 -2.37
C LEU A 113 15.04 -11.13 -0.92
N GLU A 114 15.64 -10.22 -0.15
CA GLU A 114 15.93 -10.44 1.27
C GLU A 114 14.66 -10.84 2.04
N LEU A 115 13.61 -10.01 1.95
CA LEU A 115 12.37 -10.23 2.69
C LEU A 115 11.63 -11.48 2.25
N CYS A 116 11.56 -11.77 0.95
CA CYS A 116 10.80 -12.91 0.43
C CYS A 116 11.56 -14.24 0.56
N LEU A 117 12.89 -14.25 0.41
CA LEU A 117 13.68 -15.50 0.48
C LEU A 117 14.00 -15.90 1.91
N LEU A 118 14.26 -14.94 2.80
CA LEU A 118 14.54 -15.24 4.21
C LEU A 118 13.25 -15.43 5.01
N GLY A 119 12.15 -14.77 4.61
CA GLY A 119 10.88 -14.80 5.33
C GLY A 119 10.89 -14.13 6.70
N ALA A 120 12.01 -13.55 7.11
CA ALA A 120 12.18 -12.92 8.42
C ALA A 120 11.55 -11.52 8.44
N PRO A 121 10.71 -11.19 9.43
CA PRO A 121 10.14 -9.86 9.55
C PRO A 121 11.19 -8.84 10.03
N ILE A 122 11.09 -7.62 9.50
CA ILE A 122 11.88 -6.45 9.91
C ILE A 122 11.08 -5.54 10.86
N ASP A 123 11.77 -4.68 11.60
CA ASP A 123 11.13 -3.66 12.42
C ASP A 123 10.72 -2.40 11.64
N ALA A 124 9.91 -1.56 12.28
CA ALA A 124 9.38 -0.33 11.70
C ALA A 124 10.49 0.64 11.25
N GLN A 125 11.56 0.78 12.04
CA GLN A 125 12.67 1.69 11.73
C GLN A 125 13.40 1.23 10.46
N ARG A 126 13.74 -0.05 10.35
CA ARG A 126 14.33 -0.61 9.14
C ARG A 126 13.38 -0.48 7.96
N ALA A 127 12.09 -0.77 8.14
CA ALA A 127 11.10 -0.63 7.08
C ALA A 127 10.99 0.83 6.57
N GLN A 128 11.10 1.83 7.44
CA GLN A 128 11.14 3.24 7.04
C GLN A 128 12.41 3.57 6.24
N GLN A 129 13.58 3.12 6.69
CA GLN A 129 14.86 3.32 5.99
C GLN A 129 14.85 2.71 4.58
N LEU A 130 14.11 1.63 4.40
CA LEU A 130 13.97 0.93 3.12
C LEU A 130 12.92 1.55 2.19
N GLY A 131 12.19 2.58 2.63
CA GLY A 131 11.09 3.18 1.87
C GLY A 131 9.77 2.40 1.92
N LEU A 132 9.70 1.31 2.70
CA LEU A 132 8.49 0.52 2.88
C LEU A 132 7.43 1.26 3.71
N LEU A 133 7.85 2.03 4.71
CA LEU A 133 6.97 2.87 5.52
C LEU A 133 7.21 4.35 5.22
N THR A 134 6.12 5.10 5.06
CA THR A 134 6.22 6.55 4.84
C THR A 134 6.49 7.30 6.14
N ARG A 135 5.97 6.81 7.27
CA ARG A 135 6.11 7.43 8.59
C ARG A 135 6.15 6.36 9.69
N VAL A 136 6.95 6.60 10.71
CA VAL A 136 7.01 5.78 11.93
C VAL A 136 6.92 6.71 13.14
N VAL A 137 6.00 6.43 14.04
CA VAL A 137 5.75 7.22 15.25
C VAL A 137 5.62 6.34 16.48
N ALA A 138 5.71 6.96 17.65
CA ALA A 138 5.42 6.27 18.90
C ALA A 138 3.98 5.71 18.88
N PRO A 139 3.71 4.56 19.50
CA PRO A 139 2.42 3.91 19.44
C PRO A 139 1.24 4.80 19.87
N GLU A 140 1.43 5.58 20.94
CA GLU A 140 0.48 6.53 21.49
C GLU A 140 0.24 7.75 20.59
N ALA A 141 1.13 8.01 19.63
CA ALA A 141 1.00 9.08 18.65
C ALA A 141 0.44 8.60 17.30
N LEU A 142 0.21 7.29 17.13
CA LEU A 142 -0.18 6.71 15.83
C LEU A 142 -1.49 7.30 15.31
N ASP A 143 -2.51 7.38 16.15
CA ASP A 143 -3.84 7.88 15.74
C ASP A 143 -3.79 9.36 15.39
N ALA A 144 -3.13 10.15 16.23
CA ALA A 144 -2.95 11.58 16.00
C ALA A 144 -2.20 11.86 14.68
N GLU A 145 -1.16 11.09 14.37
CA GLU A 145 -0.42 11.23 13.11
C GLU A 145 -1.28 10.83 11.90
N VAL A 146 -2.03 9.74 11.99
CA VAL A 146 -2.94 9.29 10.92
C VAL A 146 -4.03 10.33 10.67
N ASP A 147 -4.65 10.86 11.73
CA ASP A 147 -5.70 11.86 11.63
C ASP A 147 -5.19 13.18 11.07
N ALA A 148 -3.97 13.60 11.45
CA ALA A 148 -3.34 14.80 10.90
C ALA A 148 -3.11 14.66 9.39
N VAL A 149 -2.53 13.53 8.94
CA VAL A 149 -2.28 13.27 7.52
C VAL A 149 -3.60 13.13 6.74
N ALA A 150 -4.59 12.41 7.30
CA ALA A 150 -5.89 12.25 6.66
C ALA A 150 -6.64 13.58 6.52
N THR A 151 -6.59 14.45 7.55
CA THR A 151 -7.18 15.79 7.52
C THR A 151 -6.53 16.66 6.46
N GLN A 152 -5.20 16.65 6.40
CA GLN A 152 -4.46 17.40 5.38
C GLN A 152 -4.86 16.95 3.96
N LEU A 153 -4.94 15.64 3.72
CA LEU A 153 -5.34 15.08 2.42
C LEU A 153 -6.81 15.38 2.10
N ALA A 154 -7.68 15.37 3.09
CA ALA A 154 -9.11 15.63 2.91
C ALA A 154 -9.41 17.10 2.58
N ALA A 155 -8.55 18.03 3.01
CA ALA A 155 -8.63 19.44 2.68
C ALA A 155 -8.08 19.78 1.28
N ALA A 156 -7.37 18.86 0.63
CA ALA A 156 -6.77 19.10 -0.68
C ALA A 156 -7.79 18.95 -1.83
N ALA A 157 -7.45 19.57 -2.96
CA ALA A 157 -8.24 19.52 -4.19
C ALA A 157 -8.41 18.05 -4.69
N PRO A 158 -9.62 17.48 -4.67
CA PRO A 158 -9.87 16.07 -4.99
C PRO A 158 -9.50 15.70 -6.43
N GLN A 159 -9.68 16.62 -7.39
CA GLN A 159 -9.33 16.34 -8.78
C GLN A 159 -7.81 16.26 -8.95
N ALA A 160 -7.07 17.19 -8.35
CA ALA A 160 -5.61 17.16 -8.35
C ALA A 160 -5.07 15.88 -7.69
N MET A 161 -5.62 15.48 -6.54
CA MET A 161 -5.23 14.24 -5.86
C MET A 161 -5.43 13.01 -6.73
N ARG A 162 -6.58 12.90 -7.42
CA ARG A 162 -6.83 11.78 -8.34
C ARG A 162 -5.81 11.75 -9.48
N HIS A 163 -5.53 12.90 -10.09
CA HIS A 163 -4.58 13.02 -11.18
C HIS A 163 -3.15 12.69 -10.74
N ILE A 164 -2.72 13.15 -9.55
CA ILE A 164 -1.43 12.79 -8.97
C ILE A 164 -1.32 11.27 -8.80
N LEU A 165 -2.33 10.65 -8.20
CA LEU A 165 -2.33 9.20 -7.99
C LEU A 165 -2.22 8.43 -9.31
N ALA A 166 -3.02 8.79 -10.32
CA ALA A 166 -2.96 8.16 -11.63
C ALA A 166 -1.59 8.35 -12.31
N SER A 167 -1.04 9.57 -12.28
CA SER A 167 0.26 9.86 -12.91
C SER A 167 1.41 9.07 -12.27
N VAL A 168 1.39 8.91 -10.94
CA VAL A 168 2.42 8.14 -10.24
C VAL A 168 2.23 6.64 -10.43
N ILE A 169 1.00 6.12 -10.31
CA ILE A 169 0.73 4.68 -10.24
C ILE A 169 0.62 4.05 -11.62
N GLU A 170 -0.03 4.71 -12.56
CA GLU A 170 -0.19 4.21 -13.93
C GLU A 170 0.96 4.71 -14.82
N GLY A 171 1.37 5.96 -14.65
CA GLY A 171 2.50 6.52 -15.41
C GLY A 171 3.82 5.81 -15.15
N SER A 172 4.06 5.29 -13.95
CA SER A 172 5.28 4.51 -13.65
C SER A 172 5.34 3.14 -14.35
N GLU A 173 4.24 2.66 -14.93
CA GLU A 173 4.19 1.38 -15.67
C GLU A 173 4.37 1.56 -17.19
N CYS A 174 4.69 2.77 -17.66
CA CYS A 174 4.96 3.06 -19.07
C CYS A 174 6.34 3.70 -19.29
N ALA A 175 6.78 3.83 -20.54
CA ALA A 175 8.03 4.52 -20.83
C ALA A 175 7.92 6.01 -20.52
N LEU A 176 9.04 6.63 -20.16
CA LEU A 176 9.07 7.99 -19.60
C LEU A 176 8.34 9.01 -20.48
N ASP A 177 8.53 8.98 -21.80
CA ASP A 177 7.88 9.94 -22.70
C ASP A 177 6.34 9.79 -22.70
N GLN A 178 5.82 8.56 -22.56
CA GLN A 178 4.38 8.33 -22.43
C GLN A 178 3.89 8.79 -21.05
N ALA A 179 4.66 8.56 -19.99
CA ALA A 179 4.33 9.00 -18.64
C ALA A 179 4.25 10.53 -18.55
N LEU A 180 5.22 11.24 -19.15
CA LEU A 180 5.24 12.70 -19.20
C LEU A 180 4.09 13.28 -20.04
N ALA A 181 3.73 12.61 -21.14
CA ALA A 181 2.57 12.99 -21.95
C ALA A 181 1.25 12.81 -21.19
N PHE A 182 1.13 11.72 -20.40
CA PHE A 182 0.00 11.50 -19.51
C PHE A 182 -0.08 12.57 -18.40
N GLU A 183 1.04 12.85 -17.74
CA GLU A 183 1.14 13.88 -16.70
C GLU A 183 0.75 15.27 -17.23
N THR A 184 1.22 15.64 -18.42
CA THR A 184 0.90 16.94 -19.04
C THR A 184 -0.60 17.10 -19.26
N GLN A 185 -1.29 16.04 -19.71
CA GLN A 185 -2.74 16.06 -19.88
C GLN A 185 -3.47 16.19 -18.55
N ALA A 186 -3.06 15.40 -17.54
CA ALA A 186 -3.63 15.46 -16.20
C ALA A 186 -3.43 16.84 -15.54
N PHE A 187 -2.27 17.46 -15.74
CA PHE A 187 -1.98 18.82 -15.31
C PHE A 187 -2.89 19.84 -16.00
N ALA A 188 -3.03 19.78 -17.32
CA ALA A 188 -3.89 20.69 -18.08
C ALA A 188 -5.36 20.59 -17.65
N LEU A 189 -5.86 19.38 -17.36
CA LEU A 189 -7.23 19.18 -16.87
C LEU A 189 -7.49 19.85 -15.53
N CYS A 190 -6.48 19.95 -14.64
CA CYS A 190 -6.63 20.65 -13.37
C CYS A 190 -6.98 22.14 -13.54
N PHE A 191 -6.56 22.80 -14.64
CA PHE A 191 -6.89 24.21 -14.92
C PHE A 191 -8.38 24.44 -15.25
N ALA A 192 -9.14 23.37 -15.52
CA ALA A 192 -10.58 23.45 -15.69
C ALA A 192 -11.34 23.41 -14.35
N SER A 193 -10.68 23.08 -13.23
CA SER A 193 -11.32 22.93 -11.92
C SER A 193 -11.54 24.26 -11.21
N SER A 194 -12.53 24.32 -10.32
CA SER A 194 -12.71 25.45 -9.39
C SER A 194 -11.55 25.55 -8.40
N ASP A 195 -11.07 24.41 -7.91
CA ASP A 195 -10.01 24.34 -6.90
C ASP A 195 -8.73 25.04 -7.37
N MET A 196 -8.35 24.92 -8.65
CA MET A 196 -7.18 25.62 -9.21
C MET A 196 -7.36 27.14 -9.23
N ARG A 197 -8.58 27.64 -9.42
CA ARG A 197 -8.84 29.09 -9.46
C ARG A 197 -8.85 29.71 -8.06
N GLU A 198 -9.17 28.92 -7.05
CA GLU A 198 -9.24 29.35 -5.65
C GLU A 198 -7.88 29.26 -4.93
N GLY A 199 -7.06 28.26 -5.28
CA GLY A 199 -5.74 28.03 -4.68
C GLY A 199 -4.67 29.01 -5.15
#